data_AF-A0A8T6GFU2-F1
#
_entry.id   AF-A0A8T6GFU2-F1
#
_cell.length_a   1.000
_cell.length_b   1.000
_cell.length_c   1.000
_cell.angle_alpha   90.00
_cell.angle_beta   90.00
_cell.angle_gamma   90.00
#
_symmetry.space_group_name_H-M   'P 1'
#
loop_
_entity.id
_entity.type
_entity.pdbx_description
1 polymer ?
#
loop_
_entity_poly.entity_id
_entity_poly.type
_entity_poly.pdbx_seq_one_letter_code
_entity_poly.pdbx_strand_id
1 'polypeptide(L)'
;MSCRGSNGSERIVLDAELRDGAVTGHNDADRAAAMLRRLLEEHGDTLRPGLRGLVYDTAMTSDTVDEVLDMGTLPITRVPRSRGGGYKSVNLGTCPFTGADGTQHDHEVVAVNGAPTVVLTDSNGDEVAVPLHRKQIRWENSQSRHVAYGHYTMPNTPPVPTHLRGASTVIRLNSLDSEARSRKRRTRALRAIPEGDTGFGHLYGIREDVEAIFADIKRGAGRLHGSGDIDFRIVVCQMLSIVRAVAARHTHGKAA
;
A
#
# COMPACT_ATOMS: atom_id res chain seq x y z
N MET A 1 -3.29 -15.20 20.43
CA MET A 1 -4.65 -14.71 20.76
C MET A 1 -5.42 -14.59 19.46
N SER A 2 -6.46 -15.41 19.27
CA SER A 2 -7.28 -15.37 18.05
C SER A 2 -8.42 -14.40 18.26
N CYS A 3 -8.29 -13.17 17.76
CA CYS A 3 -9.43 -12.27 17.61
C CYS A 3 -10.19 -12.74 16.36
N ARG A 4 -11.07 -13.74 16.51
CA ARG A 4 -12.01 -14.07 15.44
C ARG A 4 -13.10 -13.04 15.50
N GLY A 5 -13.28 -12.37 14.38
CA GLY A 5 -14.47 -11.60 14.20
C GLY A 5 -15.70 -12.44 13.97
N SER A 6 -16.79 -12.02 14.57
CA SER A 6 -18.11 -12.63 14.51
C SER A 6 -18.74 -12.57 13.12
N ASN A 7 -18.27 -11.68 12.22
CA ASN A 7 -18.75 -11.54 10.83
C ASN A 7 -17.62 -11.34 9.82
N GLY A 8 -17.83 -11.78 8.56
CA GLY A 8 -16.83 -11.79 7.47
C GLY A 8 -16.28 -10.43 6.99
N SER A 9 -16.62 -9.35 7.69
CA SER A 9 -16.18 -7.96 7.44
C SER A 9 -15.50 -7.33 8.66
N GLU A 10 -15.13 -8.11 9.68
CA GLU A 10 -14.55 -7.53 10.89
C GLU A 10 -13.18 -6.89 10.68
N ARG A 11 -13.07 -5.68 11.22
CA ARG A 11 -11.88 -4.84 11.25
C ARG A 11 -11.18 -5.09 12.58
N ILE A 12 -9.97 -5.63 12.54
CA ILE A 12 -9.14 -5.80 13.74
C ILE A 12 -8.14 -4.67 13.75
N VAL A 13 -8.37 -3.69 14.63
CA VAL A 13 -7.42 -2.62 14.91
C VAL A 13 -6.44 -3.16 15.93
N LEU A 14 -5.15 -3.22 15.55
CA LEU A 14 -4.09 -3.59 16.47
C LEU A 14 -3.39 -2.31 16.88
N ASP A 15 -3.26 -2.17 18.19
CA ASP A 15 -2.74 -0.98 18.83
C ASP A 15 -1.67 -1.45 19.83
N ALA A 16 -0.48 -0.86 19.77
CA ALA A 16 0.70 -1.40 20.44
C ALA A 16 1.59 -0.28 20.98
N GLU A 17 1.88 -0.29 22.28
CA GLU A 17 2.81 0.62 22.96
C GLU A 17 4.02 -0.21 23.21
N LEU A 18 5.11 0.32 22.72
CA LEU A 18 6.41 -0.13 23.15
C LEU A 18 6.85 0.93 24.14
N ARG A 19 7.13 0.49 25.38
CA ARG A 19 7.63 1.36 26.46
C ARG A 19 8.61 2.39 25.89
N ASP A 20 8.49 3.64 26.31
CA ASP A 20 9.40 4.72 25.93
C ASP A 20 10.86 4.24 25.94
N GLY A 21 11.54 4.41 24.80
CA GLY A 21 12.93 3.98 24.59
C GLY A 21 13.12 2.58 23.97
N ALA A 22 12.08 1.76 23.85
CA ALA A 22 12.20 0.41 23.29
C ALA A 22 12.10 0.34 21.75
N VAL A 23 11.63 1.41 21.10
CA VAL A 23 11.67 1.60 19.64
C VAL A 23 12.21 2.97 19.32
N THR A 24 13.28 3.00 18.53
CA THR A 24 13.92 4.22 18.06
C THR A 24 13.65 4.40 16.57
N GLY A 25 13.40 5.64 16.15
CA GLY A 25 13.19 6.03 14.76
C GLY A 25 13.51 7.51 14.58
N HIS A 26 14.04 7.88 13.41
CA HIS A 26 14.48 9.25 13.13
C HIS A 26 13.29 10.22 12.97
N ASN A 27 12.12 9.68 12.64
CA ASN A 27 10.85 10.38 12.50
C ASN A 27 9.69 9.42 12.84
N ASP A 28 8.46 9.94 12.87
CA ASP A 28 7.28 9.15 13.26
C ASP A 28 6.96 8.00 12.29
N ALA A 29 7.25 8.15 11.00
CA ALA A 29 7.06 7.07 10.02
C ALA A 29 8.02 5.90 10.29
N ASP A 30 9.29 6.19 10.61
CA ASP A 30 10.27 5.17 10.98
C ASP A 30 9.88 4.46 12.27
N ARG A 31 9.34 5.20 13.25
CA ARG A 31 8.81 4.63 14.49
C ARG A 31 7.64 3.69 14.20
N ALA A 32 6.69 4.09 13.35
CA ALA A 32 5.57 3.24 12.97
C ALA A 32 6.02 1.94 12.27
N ALA A 33 7.01 2.01 11.38
CA ALA A 33 7.58 0.82 10.74
C ALA A 33 8.32 -0.08 11.74
N ALA A 34 9.08 0.49 12.67
CA ALA A 34 9.77 -0.28 13.69
C ALA A 34 8.80 -0.95 14.68
N MET A 35 7.69 -0.29 15.03
CA MET A 35 6.59 -0.89 15.80
C MET A 35 5.96 -2.07 15.05
N LEU A 36 5.72 -1.92 13.73
CA LEU A 36 5.23 -3.02 12.88
C LEU A 36 6.16 -4.22 12.92
N ARG A 37 7.45 -3.97 12.74
CA ARG A 37 8.46 -5.01 12.74
C ARG A 37 8.40 -5.81 14.03
N ARG A 38 8.43 -5.12 15.16
CA ARG A 38 8.40 -5.77 16.47
C ARG A 38 7.12 -6.56 16.72
N LEU A 39 5.96 -6.05 16.32
CA LEU A 39 4.70 -6.80 16.38
C LEU A 39 4.74 -8.07 15.53
N LEU A 40 5.35 -8.02 14.35
CA LEU A 40 5.50 -9.18 13.48
C LEU A 40 6.55 -10.18 13.99
N GLU A 41 7.56 -9.71 14.73
CA GLU A 41 8.54 -10.58 15.40
C GLU A 41 7.93 -11.29 16.61
N GLU A 42 7.18 -10.56 17.45
CA GLU A 42 6.59 -11.11 18.68
C GLU A 42 5.33 -11.94 18.41
N HIS A 43 4.55 -11.59 17.39
CA HIS A 43 3.20 -12.14 17.14
C HIS A 43 2.94 -12.53 15.68
N GLY A 44 3.97 -12.65 14.85
CA GLY A 44 3.87 -12.86 13.40
C GLY A 44 2.95 -14.01 12.99
N ASP A 45 3.01 -15.15 13.67
CA ASP A 45 2.18 -16.33 13.34
C ASP A 45 0.68 -16.06 13.45
N THR A 46 0.30 -15.17 14.38
CA THR A 46 -1.10 -14.76 14.57
C THR A 46 -1.48 -13.63 13.60
N LEU A 47 -0.56 -12.69 13.35
CA LEU A 47 -0.87 -11.46 12.62
C LEU A 47 -0.80 -11.63 11.10
N ARG A 48 0.21 -12.32 10.57
CA ARG A 48 0.47 -12.45 9.12
C ARG A 48 -0.71 -12.99 8.29
N PRO A 49 -1.57 -13.91 8.79
CA PRO A 49 -2.76 -14.33 8.04
C PRO A 49 -3.74 -13.19 7.73
N GLY A 50 -3.84 -12.19 8.62
CA GLY A 50 -4.80 -11.09 8.54
C GLY A 50 -4.19 -9.72 8.20
N LEU A 51 -2.93 -9.47 8.53
CA LEU A 51 -2.28 -8.20 8.24
C LEU A 51 -2.01 -8.08 6.74
N ARG A 52 -2.52 -7.01 6.12
CA ARG A 52 -2.32 -6.72 4.69
C ARG A 52 -1.74 -5.35 4.42
N GLY A 53 -1.92 -4.39 5.32
CA GLY A 53 -1.48 -3.04 5.10
C GLY A 53 -1.12 -2.31 6.39
N LEU A 54 -0.43 -1.20 6.22
CA LEU A 54 -0.14 -0.21 7.25
C LEU A 54 -0.63 1.12 6.69
N VAL A 55 -1.70 1.67 7.27
CA VAL A 55 -2.20 2.99 6.90
C VAL A 55 -1.42 4.02 7.70
N TYR A 56 -0.81 4.99 7.02
CA TYR A 56 -0.09 6.07 7.67
C TYR A 56 -0.63 7.40 7.15
N ASP A 57 -1.04 8.25 8.08
CA ASP A 57 -1.81 9.45 7.84
C ASP A 57 -1.03 10.49 7.01
N THR A 58 0.28 10.58 7.22
CA THR A 58 1.14 11.48 6.48
C THR A 58 1.91 10.72 5.38
N ALA A 59 3.05 11.26 4.97
CA ALA A 59 3.91 10.67 3.96
C ALA A 59 5.08 9.94 4.63
N MET A 60 5.28 8.68 4.29
CA MET A 60 6.49 7.95 4.66
C MET A 60 7.69 8.34 3.79
N THR A 61 8.91 8.19 4.33
CA THR A 61 10.13 8.27 3.51
C THR A 61 10.22 7.07 2.56
N SER A 62 11.01 7.17 1.49
CA SER A 62 11.17 6.04 0.55
C SER A 62 11.69 4.78 1.23
N ASP A 63 12.57 4.95 2.20
CA ASP A 63 13.26 3.85 2.88
C ASP A 63 12.30 3.16 3.84
N THR A 64 11.48 3.93 4.56
CA THR A 64 10.38 3.41 5.39
C THR A 64 9.35 2.65 4.56
N VAL A 65 8.99 3.14 3.36
CA VAL A 65 8.07 2.44 2.45
C VAL A 65 8.65 1.10 2.01
N ASP A 66 9.93 1.05 1.63
CA ASP A 66 10.60 -0.20 1.28
C ASP A 66 10.63 -1.18 2.46
N GLU A 67 10.92 -0.69 3.66
CA GLU A 67 10.92 -1.50 4.88
C GLU A 67 9.56 -2.15 5.15
N VAL A 68 8.48 -1.38 5.03
CA VAL A 68 7.10 -1.89 5.21
C VAL A 68 6.76 -2.96 4.18
N LEU A 69 7.18 -2.75 2.92
CA LEU A 69 7.03 -3.75 1.87
C LEU A 69 7.85 -5.02 2.16
N ASP A 70 9.10 -4.89 2.60
CA ASP A 70 9.98 -6.03 2.91
C ASP A 70 9.41 -6.92 4.03
N MET A 71 8.62 -6.33 4.95
CA MET A 71 7.89 -7.04 6.00
C MET A 71 6.67 -7.84 5.51
N GLY A 72 6.29 -7.70 4.24
CA GLY A 72 5.09 -8.34 3.66
C GLY A 72 3.81 -7.55 3.86
N THR A 73 3.91 -6.25 4.14
CA THR A 73 2.78 -5.37 4.44
C THR A 73 2.68 -4.24 3.42
N LEU A 74 1.47 -3.88 2.99
CA LEU A 74 1.28 -2.78 2.04
C LEU A 74 1.27 -1.41 2.76
N PRO A 75 2.20 -0.49 2.47
CA PRO A 75 2.11 0.87 2.98
C PRO A 75 1.02 1.64 2.22
N ILE A 76 0.00 2.10 2.96
CA ILE A 76 -1.11 2.93 2.47
C ILE A 76 -0.89 4.33 3.03
N THR A 77 -0.18 5.15 2.25
CA THR A 77 0.35 6.45 2.67
C THR A 77 0.41 7.38 1.47
N ARG A 78 0.32 8.69 1.73
CA ARG A 78 0.43 9.71 0.69
C ARG A 78 1.84 9.75 0.10
N VAL A 79 1.96 10.36 -1.08
CA VAL A 79 3.27 10.71 -1.64
C VAL A 79 3.66 12.10 -1.14
N PRO A 80 4.86 12.27 -0.55
CA PRO A 80 5.30 13.60 -0.14
C PRO A 80 5.44 14.50 -1.36
N ARG A 81 4.95 15.74 -1.28
CA ARG A 81 5.12 16.75 -2.34
C ARG A 81 6.61 17.08 -2.55
N SER A 82 6.95 17.59 -3.73
CA SER A 82 8.27 18.17 -3.97
C SER A 82 8.44 19.48 -3.20
N ARG A 83 9.69 19.97 -3.03
CA ARG A 83 9.96 21.23 -2.30
C ARG A 83 9.23 22.45 -2.90
N GLY A 84 8.82 22.40 -4.16
CA GLY A 84 8.02 23.44 -4.82
C GLY A 84 6.52 23.16 -4.86
N GLY A 85 6.02 22.20 -4.07
CA GLY A 85 4.59 21.82 -4.04
C GLY A 85 4.13 20.93 -5.21
N GLY A 86 4.99 20.68 -6.19
CA GLY A 86 4.72 19.78 -7.32
C GLY A 86 4.68 18.30 -6.92
N TYR A 87 4.24 17.47 -7.87
CA TYR A 87 4.25 16.03 -7.71
C TYR A 87 5.68 15.46 -7.76
N LYS A 88 5.95 14.42 -6.97
CA LYS A 88 7.18 13.64 -7.13
C LYS A 88 7.03 12.71 -8.31
N SER A 89 8.12 12.56 -9.05
CA SER A 89 8.25 11.58 -10.13
C SER A 89 9.53 10.78 -10.03
N VAL A 90 9.49 9.52 -10.48
CA VAL A 90 10.67 8.64 -10.66
C VAL A 90 10.47 7.81 -11.92
N ASN A 91 11.47 7.80 -12.80
CA ASN A 91 11.47 6.90 -13.95
C ASN A 91 11.69 5.45 -13.47
N LEU A 92 10.78 4.55 -13.84
CA LEU A 92 10.82 3.12 -13.50
C LEU A 92 11.50 2.27 -14.58
N GLY A 93 11.86 2.89 -15.70
CA GLY A 93 12.45 2.28 -16.89
C GLY A 93 11.40 1.79 -17.87
N THR A 94 11.89 1.12 -18.91
CA THR A 94 11.08 0.43 -19.91
C THR A 94 10.43 -0.81 -19.29
N CYS A 95 9.11 -0.92 -19.45
CA CYS A 95 8.35 -2.07 -19.01
C CYS A 95 7.66 -2.73 -20.22
N PRO A 96 7.66 -4.07 -20.31
CA PRO A 96 6.89 -4.77 -21.33
C PRO A 96 5.41 -4.74 -20.98
N PHE A 97 4.58 -4.43 -21.98
CA PHE A 97 3.13 -4.50 -21.93
C PHE A 97 2.64 -5.62 -22.84
N THR A 98 1.85 -6.54 -22.30
CA THR A 98 1.21 -7.61 -23.09
C THR A 98 -0.19 -7.16 -23.50
N GLY A 99 -0.40 -7.04 -24.81
CA GLY A 99 -1.69 -6.75 -25.44
C GLY A 99 -2.66 -7.93 -25.35
N ALA A 100 -3.92 -7.70 -25.74
CA ALA A 100 -4.97 -8.72 -25.70
C ALA A 100 -4.71 -9.89 -26.67
N ASP A 101 -3.96 -9.64 -27.73
CA ASP A 101 -3.50 -10.62 -28.74
C ASP A 101 -2.22 -11.36 -28.31
N GLY A 102 -1.65 -11.03 -27.15
CA GLY A 102 -0.39 -11.58 -26.65
C GLY A 102 0.87 -10.85 -27.16
N THR A 103 0.72 -9.84 -28.02
CA THR A 103 1.85 -9.04 -28.52
C THR A 103 2.48 -8.25 -27.38
N GLN A 104 3.81 -8.14 -27.37
CA GLN A 104 4.53 -7.32 -26.39
C GLN A 104 4.89 -5.95 -26.97
N HIS A 105 4.63 -4.92 -26.16
CA HIS A 105 4.95 -3.53 -26.46
C HIS A 105 5.77 -2.95 -25.32
N ASP A 106 6.95 -2.42 -25.61
CA ASP A 106 7.81 -1.80 -24.61
C ASP A 106 7.48 -0.31 -24.48
N HIS A 107 7.20 0.13 -23.26
CA HIS A 107 6.94 1.54 -22.97
C HIS A 107 7.71 2.02 -21.74
N GLU A 108 8.20 3.24 -21.79
CA GLU A 108 8.74 3.91 -20.61
C GLU A 108 7.64 4.16 -19.58
N VAL A 109 7.91 3.81 -18.34
CA VAL A 109 7.00 4.04 -17.22
C VAL A 109 7.64 4.98 -16.22
N VAL A 110 6.88 6.00 -15.83
CA VAL A 110 7.25 6.95 -14.78
C VAL A 110 6.23 6.85 -13.66
N ALA A 111 6.67 6.69 -12.42
CA ALA A 111 5.78 6.87 -11.28
C ALA A 111 5.56 8.37 -11.08
N VAL A 112 4.31 8.84 -11.13
CA VAL A 112 3.91 10.24 -10.91
C VAL A 112 2.85 10.26 -9.82
N ASN A 113 3.12 11.00 -8.74
CA ASN A 113 2.21 11.12 -7.59
C ASN A 113 1.66 9.77 -7.08
N GLY A 114 2.50 8.74 -7.04
CA GLY A 114 2.13 7.41 -6.57
C GLY A 114 1.82 6.44 -7.69
N ALA A 115 1.28 6.92 -8.82
CA ALA A 115 0.75 6.06 -9.87
C ALA A 115 1.80 5.79 -10.96
N PRO A 116 2.01 4.53 -11.38
CA PRO A 116 2.69 4.24 -12.63
C PRO A 116 1.96 4.90 -13.80
N THR A 117 2.70 5.59 -14.65
CA THR A 117 2.17 6.41 -15.74
C THR A 117 3.01 6.17 -16.98
N VAL A 118 2.36 6.00 -18.12
CA VAL A 118 3.01 5.97 -19.43
C VAL A 118 2.75 7.30 -20.12
N VAL A 119 3.76 7.87 -20.76
CA VAL A 119 3.57 9.05 -21.62
C VAL A 119 3.31 8.54 -23.03
N LEU A 120 2.15 8.87 -23.58
CA LEU A 120 1.76 8.51 -24.93
C LEU A 120 1.56 9.77 -25.76
N THR A 121 1.79 9.69 -27.06
CA THR A 121 1.39 10.74 -27.99
C THR A 121 -0.05 10.51 -28.42
N ASP A 122 -0.91 11.51 -28.26
CA ASP A 122 -2.31 11.44 -28.69
C ASP A 122 -2.48 11.67 -30.21
N SER A 123 -3.72 11.69 -30.70
CA SER A 123 -4.02 11.89 -32.11
C SER A 123 -3.65 13.27 -32.65
N ASN A 124 -3.43 14.26 -31.79
CA ASN A 124 -3.05 15.63 -32.15
C ASN A 124 -1.52 15.82 -32.17
N GLY A 125 -0.75 14.81 -31.74
CA GLY A 125 0.69 14.90 -31.59
C GLY A 125 1.13 15.39 -30.20
N ASP A 126 0.20 15.56 -29.27
CA ASP A 126 0.49 16.04 -27.92
C ASP A 126 0.88 14.88 -26.99
N GLU A 127 1.86 15.11 -26.11
CA GLU A 127 2.21 14.16 -25.06
C GLU A 127 1.18 14.17 -23.93
N VAL A 128 0.60 13.01 -23.65
CA VAL A 128 -0.38 12.83 -22.59
C VAL A 128 0.10 11.77 -21.60
N ALA A 129 0.11 12.16 -20.32
CA ALA A 129 0.39 11.27 -19.21
C ALA A 129 -0.83 10.37 -18.93
N VAL A 130 -0.68 9.08 -19.16
CA VAL A 130 -1.72 8.07 -18.94
C VAL A 130 -1.42 7.24 -17.69
N PRO A 131 -2.09 7.51 -16.55
CA PRO A 131 -1.92 6.69 -15.36
C PRO A 131 -2.48 5.29 -15.59
N LEU A 132 -1.74 4.27 -15.15
CA LEU A 132 -2.15 2.88 -15.27
C LEU A 132 -3.14 2.52 -14.16
N HIS A 133 -4.08 1.63 -14.48
CA HIS A 133 -5.02 1.10 -13.50
C HIS A 133 -4.45 -0.15 -12.83
N ARG A 134 -4.35 -0.12 -11.51
CA ARG A 134 -3.99 -1.29 -10.72
C ARG A 134 -5.10 -2.33 -10.76
N LYS A 135 -4.74 -3.59 -11.03
CA LYS A 135 -5.65 -4.75 -10.96
C LYS A 135 -5.49 -5.52 -9.67
N GLN A 136 -4.25 -5.83 -9.31
CA GLN A 136 -3.92 -6.64 -8.14
C GLN A 136 -2.49 -6.34 -7.69
N ILE A 137 -2.20 -6.68 -6.43
CA ILE A 137 -0.83 -6.74 -5.91
C ILE A 137 -0.57 -8.19 -5.55
N ARG A 138 0.58 -8.70 -5.98
CA ARG A 138 1.06 -10.04 -5.65
C ARG A 138 2.35 -9.95 -4.85
N TRP A 139 2.53 -10.93 -3.98
CA TRP A 139 3.72 -11.09 -3.18
C TRP A 139 4.50 -12.30 -3.69
N GLU A 140 5.79 -12.11 -3.87
CA GLU A 140 6.75 -13.19 -4.00
C GLU A 140 7.56 -13.25 -2.71
N ASN A 141 7.54 -14.42 -2.07
CA ASN A 141 8.29 -14.65 -0.85
C ASN A 141 9.69 -15.13 -1.24
N SER A 142 10.70 -14.32 -0.94
CA SER A 142 12.08 -14.78 -0.82
C SER A 142 12.34 -15.18 0.63
N GLN A 143 13.28 -16.11 0.86
CA GLN A 143 13.67 -16.58 2.20
C GLN A 143 14.07 -15.44 3.16
N SER A 144 14.43 -14.25 2.64
CA SER A 144 14.87 -13.11 3.45
C SER A 144 14.00 -11.85 3.33
N ARG A 145 13.14 -11.71 2.31
CA ARG A 145 12.32 -10.50 2.06
C ARG A 145 11.04 -10.81 1.28
N HIS A 146 10.01 -10.01 1.52
CA HIS A 146 8.79 -10.03 0.71
C HIS A 146 8.93 -9.03 -0.44
N VAL A 147 8.72 -9.50 -1.67
CA VAL A 147 8.76 -8.65 -2.87
C VAL A 147 7.35 -8.47 -3.39
N ALA A 148 6.88 -7.22 -3.42
CA ALA A 148 5.57 -6.89 -3.94
C ALA A 148 5.65 -6.49 -5.42
N TYR A 149 4.70 -7.01 -6.20
CA TYR A 149 4.51 -6.69 -7.61
C TYR A 149 3.08 -6.20 -7.83
N GLY A 150 2.94 -5.01 -8.42
CA GLY A 150 1.66 -4.51 -8.89
C GLY A 150 1.42 -4.96 -10.32
N HIS A 151 0.24 -5.52 -10.58
CA HIS A 151 -0.24 -5.74 -11.93
C HIS A 151 -1.09 -4.54 -12.35
N TYR A 152 -0.73 -3.97 -13.49
CA TYR A 152 -1.33 -2.75 -14.01
C TYR A 152 -1.85 -2.98 -15.43
N THR A 153 -2.89 -2.24 -15.80
CA THR A 153 -3.43 -2.22 -17.16
C THR A 153 -3.55 -0.81 -17.67
N MET A 154 -3.27 -0.61 -18.95
CA MET A 154 -3.62 0.65 -19.61
C MET A 154 -5.15 0.85 -19.62
N PRO A 155 -5.63 2.10 -19.52
CA PRO A 155 -7.05 2.42 -19.70
C PRO A 155 -7.60 1.92 -21.04
N ASN A 156 -8.90 1.61 -21.07
CA ASN A 156 -9.61 1.20 -22.29
C ASN A 156 -10.17 2.39 -23.08
N THR A 157 -9.79 3.62 -22.72
CA THR A 157 -10.32 4.86 -23.27
C THR A 157 -9.21 5.70 -23.91
N PRO A 158 -9.55 6.62 -24.82
CA PRO A 158 -8.60 7.65 -25.27
C PRO A 158 -7.94 8.35 -24.07
N PRO A 159 -6.66 8.78 -24.21
CA PRO A 159 -5.87 8.82 -25.44
C PRO A 159 -5.16 7.49 -25.80
N VAL A 160 -5.42 6.39 -25.08
CA VAL A 160 -4.72 5.11 -25.33
C VAL A 160 -5.04 4.55 -26.73
N PRO A 161 -4.03 4.28 -27.59
CA PRO A 161 -4.22 3.65 -28.88
C PRO A 161 -4.91 2.29 -28.76
N THR A 162 -5.77 1.94 -29.72
CA THR A 162 -6.62 0.74 -29.65
C THR A 162 -5.84 -0.55 -29.38
N HIS A 163 -4.65 -0.70 -29.96
CA HIS A 163 -3.81 -1.90 -29.78
C HIS A 163 -3.20 -2.00 -28.36
N LEU A 164 -3.14 -0.90 -27.60
CA LEU A 164 -2.62 -0.86 -26.23
C LEU A 164 -3.73 -0.85 -25.17
N ARG A 165 -4.99 -0.70 -25.56
CA ARG A 165 -6.11 -0.65 -24.60
C ARG A 165 -6.20 -1.95 -23.83
N GLY A 166 -6.16 -1.85 -22.50
CA GLY A 166 -6.17 -3.01 -21.62
C GLY A 166 -4.87 -3.80 -21.58
N ALA A 167 -3.83 -3.39 -22.33
CA ALA A 167 -2.52 -4.02 -22.27
C ALA A 167 -1.99 -3.98 -20.83
N SER A 168 -1.38 -5.08 -20.39
CA SER A 168 -1.03 -5.28 -18.99
C SER A 168 0.47 -5.36 -18.78
N THR A 169 0.93 -4.87 -17.62
CA THR A 169 2.33 -4.95 -17.20
C THR A 169 2.42 -5.30 -15.73
N VAL A 170 3.60 -5.73 -15.30
CA VAL A 170 3.92 -6.06 -13.91
C VAL A 170 5.08 -5.17 -13.47
N ILE A 171 4.87 -4.43 -12.38
CA ILE A 171 5.87 -3.50 -11.86
C ILE A 171 6.18 -3.87 -10.42
N ARG A 172 7.45 -4.14 -10.13
CA ARG A 172 7.95 -4.33 -8.76
C ARG A 172 7.78 -3.04 -7.95
N LEU A 173 7.25 -3.16 -6.74
CA LEU A 173 6.96 -2.02 -5.87
C LEU A 173 8.11 -1.70 -4.92
N ASN A 174 8.79 -2.71 -4.37
CA ASN A 174 10.02 -2.51 -3.60
C ASN A 174 11.12 -1.96 -4.51
N SER A 175 11.96 -1.09 -3.97
CA SER A 175 13.14 -0.67 -4.69
C SER A 175 14.12 -1.78 -5.00
N LEU A 176 14.85 -1.58 -6.09
CA LEU A 176 16.00 -2.40 -6.44
C LEU A 176 17.22 -1.98 -5.61
N ASP A 177 18.17 -2.89 -5.40
CA ASP A 177 19.41 -2.57 -4.68
C ASP A 177 20.24 -1.49 -5.40
N SER A 178 20.16 -1.40 -6.74
CA SER A 178 20.77 -0.33 -7.53
C SER A 178 20.12 1.04 -7.26
N GLU A 179 18.80 1.09 -7.10
CA GLU A 179 18.06 2.30 -6.77
C GLU A 179 18.34 2.77 -5.33
N ALA A 180 18.43 1.82 -4.40
CA ALA A 180 18.81 2.09 -3.02
C ALA A 180 20.22 2.68 -2.93
N ARG A 181 21.21 2.06 -3.60
CA ARG A 181 22.60 2.54 -3.64
C ARG A 181 22.73 3.93 -4.25
N SER A 182 21.98 4.21 -5.32
CA SER A 182 21.98 5.52 -5.99
C SER A 182 21.08 6.56 -5.31
N ARG A 183 20.40 6.21 -4.20
CA ARG A 183 19.39 7.03 -3.53
C ARG A 183 18.26 7.50 -4.47
N LYS A 184 17.97 6.74 -5.52
CA LYS A 184 16.89 6.97 -6.50
C LYS A 184 15.79 5.90 -6.39
N ARG A 185 15.39 5.59 -5.16
CA ARG A 185 14.35 4.60 -4.87
C ARG A 185 13.04 4.92 -5.58
N ARG A 186 12.43 3.93 -6.25
CA ARG A 186 11.09 4.05 -6.86
C ARG A 186 10.01 4.44 -5.85
N THR A 187 10.12 3.96 -4.61
CA THR A 187 9.22 4.29 -3.50
C THR A 187 9.22 5.75 -3.09
N ARG A 188 10.09 6.60 -3.68
CA ARG A 188 9.98 8.07 -3.56
C ARG A 188 8.72 8.62 -4.23
N ALA A 189 8.24 7.97 -5.28
CA ALA A 189 7.11 8.42 -6.08
C ALA A 189 6.12 7.31 -6.43
N LEU A 190 6.45 6.04 -6.23
CA LEU A 190 5.57 4.89 -6.47
C LEU A 190 4.85 4.48 -5.19
N ARG A 191 3.56 4.16 -5.30
CA ARG A 191 2.74 3.58 -4.23
C ARG A 191 2.06 2.31 -4.71
N ALA A 192 1.90 1.37 -3.80
CA ALA A 192 1.13 0.16 -4.06
C ALA A 192 -0.34 0.49 -4.38
N ILE A 193 -0.89 1.49 -3.68
CA ILE A 193 -2.23 2.02 -3.89
C ILE A 193 -2.09 3.56 -3.88
N PRO A 194 -2.03 4.22 -5.04
CA PRO A 194 -1.85 5.69 -5.12
C PRO A 194 -3.15 6.45 -4.84
N GLU A 195 -3.06 7.75 -4.53
CA GLU A 195 -4.22 8.59 -4.17
C GLU A 195 -5.31 8.65 -5.26
N GLY A 196 -4.94 8.51 -6.53
CA GLY A 196 -5.88 8.43 -7.66
C GLY A 196 -6.53 7.06 -7.87
N ASP A 197 -6.15 6.04 -7.09
CA ASP A 197 -6.74 4.70 -7.14
C ASP A 197 -8.06 4.67 -6.36
N THR A 198 -9.09 4.06 -6.94
CA THR A 198 -10.41 3.92 -6.30
C THR A 198 -10.38 3.23 -4.92
N GLY A 199 -9.41 2.35 -4.69
CA GLY A 199 -9.22 1.68 -3.41
C GLY A 199 -8.59 2.59 -2.35
N PHE A 200 -7.88 3.65 -2.74
CA PHE A 200 -7.16 4.51 -1.79
C PHE A 200 -8.12 5.21 -0.83
N GLY A 201 -9.14 5.91 -1.35
CA GLY A 201 -10.11 6.63 -0.53
C GLY A 201 -10.81 5.72 0.47
N HIS A 202 -11.17 4.51 0.06
CA HIS A 202 -11.76 3.52 0.96
C HIS A 202 -10.80 3.12 2.07
N LEU A 203 -9.56 2.71 1.73
CA LEU A 203 -8.63 2.14 2.70
C LEU A 203 -8.03 3.21 3.62
N TYR A 204 -7.74 4.38 3.07
CA TYR A 204 -7.22 5.53 3.79
C TYR A 204 -8.33 6.19 4.64
N GLY A 205 -9.57 6.21 4.16
CA GLY A 205 -10.74 6.74 4.90
C GLY A 205 -11.13 5.93 6.13
N ILE A 206 -10.78 4.64 6.22
CA ILE A 206 -10.99 3.82 7.44
C ILE A 206 -10.34 4.48 8.67
N ARG A 207 -9.33 5.34 8.46
CA ARG A 207 -8.70 6.13 9.52
C ARG A 207 -9.70 6.95 10.34
N GLU A 208 -10.66 7.61 9.69
CA GLU A 208 -11.63 8.48 10.36
C GLU A 208 -12.56 7.67 11.27
N ASP A 209 -13.03 6.52 10.80
CA ASP A 209 -13.83 5.58 11.59
C ASP A 209 -13.06 5.12 12.84
N VAL A 210 -11.76 4.88 12.69
CA VAL A 210 -10.88 4.41 13.76
C VAL A 210 -10.60 5.52 14.77
N GLU A 211 -10.35 6.74 14.31
CA GLU A 211 -10.20 7.92 15.18
C GLU A 211 -11.44 8.19 16.00
N ALA A 212 -12.64 8.01 15.42
CA ALA A 212 -13.90 8.12 16.14
C ALA A 212 -14.02 7.06 17.24
N ILE A 213 -13.75 5.79 16.94
CA ILE A 213 -13.75 4.69 17.93
C ILE A 213 -12.75 5.00 19.06
N PHE A 214 -11.55 5.45 18.73
CA PHE A 214 -10.55 5.83 19.74
C PHE A 214 -10.98 7.02 20.59
N ALA A 215 -11.63 8.02 19.99
CA ALA A 215 -12.18 9.15 20.73
C ALA A 215 -13.25 8.68 21.72
N ASP A 216 -14.11 7.73 21.34
CA ASP A 216 -15.14 7.16 22.21
C ASP A 216 -14.55 6.32 23.35
N ILE A 217 -13.51 5.52 23.08
CA ILE A 217 -12.74 4.78 24.10
C ILE A 217 -12.13 5.77 25.10
N LYS A 218 -11.50 6.85 24.62
CA LYS A 218 -10.90 7.90 25.46
C LYS A 218 -11.94 8.69 26.26
N ARG A 219 -13.16 8.82 25.75
CA ARG A 219 -14.28 9.54 26.38
C ARG A 219 -15.05 8.71 27.42
N GLY A 220 -14.69 7.44 27.63
CA GLY A 220 -15.22 6.64 28.75
C GLY A 220 -16.43 5.78 28.43
N ALA A 221 -16.72 5.48 27.16
CA ALA A 221 -17.82 4.59 26.75
C ALA A 221 -17.55 3.08 27.01
N GLY A 222 -16.68 2.73 27.97
CA GLY A 222 -16.40 1.35 28.30
C GLY A 222 -15.20 1.18 29.21
N ARG A 223 -15.40 1.38 30.51
CA ARG A 223 -14.58 0.72 31.53
C ARG A 223 -14.72 -0.80 31.31
N LEU A 224 -13.81 -1.42 30.56
CA LEU A 224 -13.75 -2.88 30.40
C LEU A 224 -13.56 -3.52 31.79
N HIS A 225 -14.66 -3.98 32.39
CA HIS A 225 -14.66 -4.71 33.64
C HIS A 225 -14.68 -6.22 33.34
N GLY A 226 -13.58 -6.89 33.68
CA GLY A 226 -13.56 -8.23 34.26
C GLY A 226 -13.58 -9.43 33.33
N SER A 227 -12.42 -10.08 33.17
CA SER A 227 -12.18 -11.51 33.43
C SER A 227 -10.69 -11.78 33.29
N GLY A 228 -10.09 -12.51 34.24
CA GLY A 228 -8.64 -12.65 34.43
C GLY A 228 -7.85 -13.12 33.21
N ASP A 229 -6.60 -12.67 33.16
CA ASP A 229 -5.59 -12.89 32.12
C ASP A 229 -5.91 -12.32 30.74
N ILE A 230 -5.60 -11.02 30.59
CA ILE A 230 -4.74 -10.41 29.55
C ILE A 230 -4.95 -8.89 29.64
N ASP A 231 -3.94 -8.18 30.15
CA ASP A 231 -3.95 -6.72 30.38
C ASP A 231 -3.46 -6.01 29.09
N PHE A 232 -4.36 -5.68 28.15
CA PHE A 232 -4.07 -4.80 27.01
C PHE A 232 -4.54 -3.37 27.31
N ARG A 233 -3.60 -2.46 27.57
CA ARG A 233 -3.87 -1.03 27.80
C ARG A 233 -3.33 -0.17 26.65
N ILE A 234 -4.30 0.46 25.96
CA ILE A 234 -4.39 1.68 25.12
C ILE A 234 -3.13 2.39 24.63
N VAL A 235 -3.04 2.61 23.31
CA VAL A 235 -1.89 3.20 22.59
C VAL A 235 -2.36 3.99 21.34
N VAL A 236 -1.49 4.77 20.69
CA VAL A 236 -1.79 5.43 19.41
C VAL A 236 -0.59 5.32 18.46
N CYS A 237 -0.66 4.40 17.51
CA CYS A 237 -0.07 4.47 16.17
C CYS A 237 -0.95 3.64 15.23
N GLN A 238 -1.52 4.25 14.18
CA GLN A 238 -2.61 3.65 13.40
C GLN A 238 -2.09 2.50 12.51
N MET A 239 -2.22 1.25 12.96
CA MET A 239 -1.85 0.06 12.20
C MET A 239 -3.12 -0.71 11.80
N LEU A 240 -3.62 -0.45 10.58
CA LEU A 240 -4.85 -1.07 10.10
C LEU A 240 -4.62 -2.39 9.36
N SER A 241 -5.00 -3.50 9.99
CA SER A 241 -5.15 -4.79 9.31
C SER A 241 -6.43 -4.80 8.46
N ILE A 242 -6.31 -4.80 7.13
CA ILE A 242 -7.44 -4.95 6.20
C ILE A 242 -7.59 -6.42 5.79
N VAL A 243 -8.73 -7.05 6.07
CA VAL A 243 -9.05 -8.44 5.66
C VAL A 243 -10.29 -8.54 4.74
N ARG A 244 -10.08 -9.30 3.65
CA ARG A 244 -10.98 -10.05 2.74
C ARG A 244 -12.20 -9.47 2.00
N ALA A 245 -12.66 -8.23 2.16
CA ALA A 245 -13.84 -7.79 1.38
C ALA A 245 -13.52 -7.19 -0.02
N VAL A 246 -12.32 -6.63 -0.24
CA VAL A 246 -11.99 -5.93 -1.50
C VAL A 246 -11.37 -6.87 -2.55
N ALA A 247 -10.66 -7.92 -2.14
CA ALA A 247 -10.07 -8.90 -3.06
C ALA A 247 -11.09 -9.90 -3.63
N ALA A 248 -12.25 -10.09 -2.97
CA ALA A 248 -13.29 -11.02 -3.41
C ALA A 248 -14.31 -10.40 -4.39
N ARG A 249 -14.38 -9.07 -4.51
CA ARG A 249 -15.29 -8.40 -5.47
C ARG A 249 -14.80 -8.38 -6.91
N HIS A 250 -13.58 -8.87 -7.19
CA HIS A 250 -13.05 -8.96 -8.56
C HIS A 250 -12.91 -10.39 -9.09
N THR A 251 -13.33 -11.42 -8.35
CA THR A 251 -13.29 -12.82 -8.81
C THR A 251 -14.65 -13.49 -9.00
N HIS A 252 -15.76 -12.90 -8.56
CA HIS A 252 -17.10 -13.45 -8.85
C HIS A 252 -18.05 -12.39 -9.42
N GLY A 253 -17.84 -12.11 -10.71
CA GLY A 253 -18.91 -11.75 -11.64
C GLY A 253 -18.96 -12.81 -12.74
N LYS A 254 -20.14 -13.44 -12.90
CA LYS A 254 -20.52 -14.61 -13.75
C LYS A 254 -20.41 -15.95 -13.00
N ALA A 255 -21.47 -16.43 -12.34
CA ALA A 255 -22.71 -17.04 -12.87
C ALA A 255 -22.52 -18.47 -13.39
N ALA A 256 -22.90 -19.45 -12.55
CA ALA A 256 -24.01 -20.37 -12.76
C ALA A 256 -24.43 -20.94 -11.40
#